data_AF-A0A928IAF4-F1
#
_entry.id   AF-A0A928IAF4-F1
#
_cell.length_a   1.000
_cell.length_b   1.000
_cell.length_c   1.000
_cell.angle_alpha   90.00
_cell.angle_beta   90.00
_cell.angle_gamma   90.00
#
_symmetry.space_group_name_H-M   'P 1'
#
loop_
_entity.id
_entity.type
_entity.pdbx_description
1 polymer ?
#
loop_
_entity_poly.entity_id
_entity_poly.type
_entity_poly.pdbx_seq_one_letter_code
_entity_poly.pdbx_strand_id
1 'polypeptide(L)'
;MSERKALSTEGLKKYVQGVFEAELNVYEQEQVLSRMRVTYGRLGIPAKISKSKDKEPETIIVDRMVVAGMIIGPIFGIIMGIVEYCSSSGGFWYFLGAVIVAILFAIVGFVVGGLVIGGIWGGVELCQELKKVDAVNAANEKKYQAALENDRRRVKNEKLQKERLLTEMDRMERMILDSKEELRRVYAYGILHPDYQNLCAVSSIYGYLQKGRTQGLTFNDVTGDQGAYNIYEYERRMNLIIVNTQEVLRRLDEIRTHQYELSEGLQAANARVDALCKGVSRHIKSTDGRLERMEQCAEITAYQAEKANQQLEFISWLHFC
;
A
#
# COMPACT_ATOMS: atom_id res chain seq x y z
N MET A 1 -17.27 -35.65 -43.52
CA MET A 1 -18.46 -34.79 -43.69
C MET A 1 -19.51 -35.32 -42.73
N SER A 2 -19.45 -34.86 -41.47
CA SER A 2 -20.33 -35.35 -40.40
C SER A 2 -21.70 -34.70 -40.56
N GLU A 3 -22.77 -35.50 -40.60
CA GLU A 3 -24.15 -35.03 -40.51
C GLU A 3 -24.29 -34.05 -39.34
N ARG A 4 -24.62 -32.79 -39.62
CA ARG A 4 -24.94 -31.81 -38.58
C ARG A 4 -26.26 -32.25 -37.96
N LYS A 5 -26.23 -32.64 -36.68
CA LYS A 5 -27.43 -32.94 -35.90
C LYS A 5 -28.29 -31.66 -35.87
N ALA A 6 -29.39 -31.64 -36.63
CA ALA A 6 -30.31 -30.52 -36.63
C ALA A 6 -31.05 -30.48 -35.28
N LEU A 7 -30.57 -29.63 -34.37
CA LEU A 7 -31.29 -29.34 -33.12
C LEU A 7 -32.55 -28.53 -33.45
N SER A 8 -33.64 -28.79 -32.73
CA SER A 8 -34.80 -27.90 -32.73
C SER A 8 -34.41 -26.50 -32.27
N THR A 9 -35.17 -25.46 -32.64
CA THR A 9 -34.93 -24.07 -32.25
C THR A 9 -34.71 -23.92 -30.74
N GLU A 10 -35.51 -24.63 -29.93
CA GLU A 10 -35.40 -24.59 -28.48
C GLU A 10 -34.18 -25.35 -27.95
N GLY A 11 -33.80 -26.46 -28.59
CA GLY A 11 -32.55 -27.16 -28.30
C GLY A 11 -31.32 -26.30 -28.60
N LEU A 12 -31.31 -25.63 -29.77
CA LEU A 12 -30.24 -24.73 -30.17
C LEU A 12 -30.10 -23.58 -29.18
N LYS A 13 -31.21 -22.98 -28.77
CA LYS A 13 -31.24 -21.91 -27.77
C LYS A 13 -30.61 -22.36 -26.45
N LYS A 14 -31.00 -23.53 -25.92
CA LYS A 14 -30.41 -24.10 -24.69
C LYS A 14 -28.92 -24.38 -24.84
N TYR A 15 -28.51 -24.91 -25.98
CA TYR A 15 -27.09 -25.14 -26.27
C TYR A 15 -26.29 -23.84 -26.25
N VAL A 16 -26.72 -22.82 -27.01
CA VAL A 16 -26.00 -21.54 -27.10
C VAL A 16 -25.98 -20.83 -25.75
N GLN A 17 -27.05 -20.92 -24.96
CA GLN A 17 -27.07 -20.41 -23.59
C GLN A 17 -25.99 -21.08 -22.72
N GLY A 18 -25.92 -22.42 -22.73
CA GLY A 18 -24.91 -23.14 -21.95
C GLY A 18 -23.48 -22.82 -22.37
N VAL A 19 -23.24 -22.68 -23.68
CA VAL A 19 -21.93 -22.23 -24.21
C VAL A 19 -21.62 -20.80 -23.76
N PHE A 20 -22.59 -19.90 -23.80
CA PHE A 20 -22.42 -18.52 -23.36
C PHE A 20 -22.04 -18.46 -21.87
N GLU A 21 -22.76 -19.20 -21.02
CA GLU A 21 -22.48 -19.28 -19.58
C GLU A 21 -21.08 -19.88 -19.30
N ALA A 22 -20.67 -20.90 -20.07
CA ALA A 22 -19.35 -21.51 -19.95
C ALA A 22 -18.22 -20.55 -20.38
N GLU A 23 -18.36 -19.86 -21.50
CA GLU A 23 -17.43 -18.80 -21.95
C GLU A 23 -17.32 -17.68 -20.91
N LEU A 24 -18.45 -17.27 -20.33
CA LEU A 24 -18.49 -16.23 -19.30
C LEU A 24 -17.77 -16.69 -18.01
N ASN A 25 -17.96 -17.95 -17.61
CA ASN A 25 -17.26 -18.53 -16.46
C ASN A 25 -15.74 -18.60 -16.68
N VAL A 26 -15.28 -19.01 -17.86
CA VAL A 26 -13.85 -18.99 -18.20
C VAL A 26 -13.30 -17.56 -18.11
N TYR A 27 -14.02 -16.58 -18.67
CA TYR A 27 -13.66 -15.17 -18.55
C TYR A 27 -13.55 -14.71 -17.08
N GLU A 28 -14.53 -15.05 -16.23
CA GLU A 28 -14.51 -14.72 -14.80
C GLU A 28 -13.27 -15.27 -14.10
N GLN A 29 -12.97 -16.55 -14.31
CA GLN A 29 -11.81 -17.20 -13.69
C GLN A 29 -10.49 -16.56 -14.13
N GLU A 30 -10.35 -16.23 -15.42
CA GLU A 30 -9.16 -15.54 -15.95
C GLU A 30 -8.99 -14.14 -15.35
N GLN A 31 -10.09 -13.39 -15.17
CA GLN A 31 -10.05 -12.06 -14.53
C GLN A 31 -9.65 -12.16 -13.06
N VAL A 32 -10.15 -13.17 -12.34
CA VAL A 32 -9.75 -13.45 -10.94
C VAL A 32 -8.26 -13.76 -10.88
N LEU A 33 -7.76 -14.64 -11.73
CA LEU A 33 -6.34 -15.00 -11.78
C LEU A 33 -5.45 -13.78 -12.10
N SER A 34 -5.87 -12.93 -13.05
CA SER A 34 -5.17 -11.69 -13.40
C SER A 34 -5.04 -10.76 -12.17
N ARG A 35 -6.12 -10.55 -11.42
CA ARG A 35 -6.12 -9.72 -10.20
C ARG A 35 -5.30 -10.34 -9.07
N MET A 36 -5.30 -11.66 -8.95
CA MET A 36 -4.41 -12.37 -8.02
C MET A 36 -2.94 -12.12 -8.38
N ARG A 37 -2.56 -12.21 -9.67
CA ARG A 37 -1.20 -11.91 -10.15
C ARG A 37 -0.77 -10.47 -9.84
N VAL A 38 -1.65 -9.49 -10.03
CA VAL A 38 -1.37 -8.09 -9.67
C VAL A 38 -1.15 -7.95 -8.16
N THR A 39 -2.00 -8.58 -7.34
CA THR A 39 -1.84 -8.59 -5.87
C THR A 39 -0.53 -9.24 -5.46
N TYR A 40 -0.19 -10.38 -6.04
CA TYR A 40 1.06 -11.11 -5.81
C TYR A 40 2.29 -10.25 -6.07
N GLY A 41 2.28 -9.47 -7.16
CA GLY A 41 3.38 -8.58 -7.53
C GLY A 41 3.61 -7.44 -6.54
N ARG A 42 2.59 -7.03 -5.78
CA ARG A 42 2.66 -5.92 -4.80
C ARG A 42 3.09 -6.36 -3.40
N LEU A 43 3.00 -7.65 -3.09
CA LEU A 43 3.29 -8.19 -1.76
C LEU A 43 4.79 -8.47 -1.56
N GLY A 44 5.28 -8.14 -0.35
CA GLY A 44 6.63 -8.45 0.12
C GLY A 44 7.71 -7.50 -0.39
N ILE A 45 7.33 -6.33 -0.90
CA ILE A 45 8.29 -5.30 -1.34
C ILE A 45 8.72 -4.48 -0.13
N PRO A 46 10.01 -4.47 0.24
CA PRO A 46 10.50 -3.67 1.37
C PRO A 46 10.41 -2.18 1.05
N ALA A 47 10.08 -1.38 2.07
CA ALA A 47 10.02 0.07 1.91
C ALA A 47 11.44 0.65 1.91
N LYS A 48 11.68 1.66 1.06
CA LYS A 48 12.93 2.43 1.12
C LYS A 48 12.84 3.44 2.27
N ILE A 49 13.29 3.04 3.46
CA ILE A 49 13.30 3.89 4.65
C ILE A 49 14.65 4.61 4.74
N SER A 50 14.63 5.94 4.65
CA SER A 50 15.83 6.78 4.78
C SER A 50 15.98 7.32 6.20
N LYS A 51 17.21 7.34 6.70
CA LYS A 51 17.56 8.04 7.94
C LYS A 51 17.51 9.56 7.71
N SER A 52 16.91 10.30 8.65
CA SER A 52 16.94 11.77 8.63
C SER A 52 18.34 12.28 8.92
N LYS A 53 18.76 13.38 8.29
CA LYS A 53 20.03 14.04 8.60
C LYS A 53 20.04 14.51 10.07
N ASP A 54 21.14 14.28 10.77
CA ASP A 54 21.34 14.71 12.14
C ASP A 54 21.34 16.25 12.21
N LYS A 55 20.76 16.80 13.28
CA LYS A 55 20.80 18.25 13.54
C LYS A 55 22.16 18.62 14.14
N GLU A 56 22.70 19.76 13.72
CA GLU A 56 23.92 20.35 14.27
C GLU A 56 23.55 21.49 15.25
N PRO A 57 24.29 21.66 16.36
CA PRO A 57 24.05 22.75 17.30
C PRO A 57 24.44 24.11 16.70
N GLU A 58 23.67 25.15 16.99
CA GLU A 58 24.03 26.53 16.64
C GLU A 58 25.13 27.06 17.58
N THR A 59 26.15 27.73 17.04
CA THR A 59 27.25 28.30 17.83
C THR A 59 26.91 29.71 18.32
N ILE A 60 26.50 29.84 19.59
CA ILE A 60 25.95 31.10 20.15
C ILE A 60 26.87 31.73 21.24
N ILE A 61 27.98 31.09 21.61
CA ILE A 61 28.81 31.52 22.76
C ILE A 61 29.40 32.93 22.59
N VAL A 62 29.96 33.24 21.42
CA VAL A 62 30.65 34.53 21.18
C VAL A 62 29.67 35.70 21.29
N ASP A 63 28.45 35.55 20.78
CA ASP A 63 27.42 36.58 20.83
C ASP A 63 27.01 36.90 22.27
N ARG A 64 26.90 35.87 23.13
CA ARG A 64 26.59 36.06 24.57
C ARG A 64 27.73 36.73 25.34
N MET A 65 28.97 36.43 25.00
CA MET A 65 30.15 37.08 25.59
C MET A 65 30.16 38.59 25.31
N VAL A 66 29.87 38.99 24.07
CA VAL A 66 29.82 40.41 23.67
C VAL A 66 28.68 41.14 24.39
N VAL A 67 27.48 40.56 24.44
CA VAL A 67 26.31 41.17 25.10
C VAL A 67 26.55 41.34 26.60
N ALA A 68 27.10 40.33 27.28
CA ALA A 68 27.40 40.43 28.71
C ALA A 68 28.42 41.54 29.01
N GLY A 69 29.48 41.64 28.21
CA GLY A 69 30.48 42.71 28.32
C GLY A 69 29.86 44.10 28.16
N MET A 70 28.97 44.29 27.18
CA MET A 70 28.28 45.57 26.94
C MET A 70 27.40 46.02 28.10
N ILE A 71 26.86 45.08 28.89
CA ILE A 71 26.02 45.40 30.04
C ILE A 71 26.89 45.69 31.28
N ILE A 72 27.88 44.85 31.56
CA ILE A 72 28.66 44.91 32.81
C ILE A 72 29.68 46.05 32.79
N GLY A 73 30.31 46.30 31.64
CA GLY A 73 31.34 47.34 31.48
C GLY A 73 30.87 48.73 31.92
N PRO A 74 29.81 49.29 31.31
CA PRO A 74 29.31 50.62 31.67
C PRO A 74 28.89 50.73 33.14
N ILE A 75 28.24 49.71 33.69
CA ILE A 75 27.80 49.70 35.09
C ILE A 75 29.01 49.79 36.04
N PHE A 76 30.02 48.97 35.81
CA PHE A 76 31.22 48.96 36.64
C PHE A 76 32.03 50.26 36.51
N GLY A 77 32.16 50.80 35.30
CA GLY A 77 32.83 52.07 35.06
C GLY A 77 32.13 53.25 35.73
N ILE A 78 30.80 53.31 35.65
CA ILE A 78 30.01 54.37 36.30
C ILE A 78 30.17 54.33 37.83
N ILE A 79 30.11 53.13 38.43
CA ILE A 79 30.28 52.97 39.89
C ILE A 79 31.66 53.47 40.33
N MET A 80 32.73 53.03 39.64
CA MET A 80 34.09 53.45 39.98
C MET A 80 34.32 54.95 39.76
N GLY A 81 33.75 55.52 38.70
CA GLY A 81 33.81 56.97 38.44
C GLY A 81 33.12 57.80 39.54
N ILE A 82 31.98 57.34 40.05
CA ILE A 82 31.26 58.01 41.14
C ILE A 82 32.07 57.95 42.45
N VAL A 83 32.69 56.81 42.75
CA VAL A 83 33.53 56.63 43.94
C VAL A 83 34.74 57.58 43.91
N GLU A 84 35.40 57.70 42.76
CA GLU A 84 36.54 58.61 42.56
C GLU A 84 36.12 60.07 42.71
N TYR A 85 34.97 60.46 42.13
CA TYR A 85 34.45 61.82 42.25
C TYR A 85 34.05 62.19 43.69
N CYS A 86 33.49 61.23 44.44
CA CYS A 86 33.07 61.46 45.83
C CYS A 86 34.25 61.52 46.82
N SER A 87 35.37 60.88 46.49
CA SER A 87 36.56 60.82 47.35
C SER A 87 37.45 62.07 47.27
N SER A 88 37.21 62.97 46.30
CA SER A 88 38.04 64.15 46.08
C SER A 88 37.31 65.47 46.38
N SER A 89 38.07 66.45 46.88
CA SER A 89 37.56 67.80 47.18
C SER A 89 37.29 68.53 45.85
N GLY A 90 36.01 68.64 45.50
CA GLY A 90 35.52 68.96 44.15
C GLY A 90 36.23 70.09 43.39
N GLY A 91 36.29 69.92 42.06
CA GLY A 91 36.84 70.87 41.10
C GLY A 91 36.78 70.30 39.67
N PHE A 92 36.87 71.16 38.64
CA PHE A 92 36.75 70.76 37.23
C PHE A 92 37.77 69.68 36.81
N TRP A 93 39.01 69.77 37.30
CA TRP A 93 40.07 68.79 36.99
C TRP A 93 39.79 67.40 37.59
N TYR A 94 39.15 67.33 38.76
CA TYR A 94 38.76 66.05 39.37
C TYR A 94 37.58 65.40 38.65
N PHE A 95 36.65 66.20 38.13
CA PHE A 95 35.59 65.70 37.26
C PHE A 95 36.17 65.05 36.00
N LEU A 96 37.13 65.70 35.34
CA LEU A 96 37.77 65.14 34.15
C LEU A 96 38.54 63.85 34.47
N GLY A 97 39.22 63.78 35.62
CA GLY A 97 39.89 62.58 36.12
C GLY A 97 38.90 61.43 36.37
N ALA A 98 37.77 61.70 37.03
CA ALA A 98 36.75 60.69 37.30
C ALA A 98 36.14 60.08 36.03
N VAL A 99 35.97 60.88 34.96
CA VAL A 99 35.52 60.40 33.65
C VAL A 99 36.55 59.46 33.02
N ILE A 100 37.84 59.79 33.10
CA ILE A 100 38.92 58.93 32.57
C ILE A 100 38.95 57.59 33.33
N VAL A 101 38.85 57.64 34.66
CA VAL A 101 38.79 56.44 35.52
C VAL A 101 37.57 55.58 35.19
N ALA A 102 36.40 56.19 35.00
CA ALA A 102 35.18 55.48 34.62
C ALA A 102 35.35 54.73 33.28
N ILE A 103 35.98 55.35 32.28
CA ILE A 103 36.21 54.73 30.96
C ILE A 103 37.19 53.55 31.09
N LEU A 104 38.28 53.70 31.86
CA LEU A 104 39.25 52.62 32.07
C LEU A 104 38.61 51.42 32.77
N PHE A 105 37.86 51.64 33.84
CA PHE A 105 37.15 50.56 34.53
C PHE A 105 35.99 49.99 33.71
N ALA A 106 35.37 50.77 32.82
CA ALA A 106 34.37 50.23 31.89
C ALA A 106 34.98 49.23 30.90
N ILE A 107 36.17 49.50 30.38
CA ILE A 107 36.90 48.57 29.49
C ILE A 107 37.27 47.29 30.25
N VAL A 108 37.76 47.43 31.48
CA VAL A 108 38.07 46.27 32.35
C VAL A 108 36.81 45.45 32.64
N GLY A 109 35.70 46.12 32.99
CA GLY A 109 34.41 45.47 33.25
C GLY A 109 33.84 44.79 31.99
N PHE A 110 34.06 45.36 30.81
CA PHE A 110 33.67 44.74 29.53
C PHE A 110 34.42 43.43 29.28
N VAL A 111 35.75 43.42 29.46
CA VAL A 111 36.58 42.23 29.25
C VAL A 111 36.28 41.16 30.30
N VAL A 112 36.26 41.53 31.58
CA VAL A 112 36.04 40.57 32.68
C VAL A 112 34.59 40.06 32.68
N GLY A 113 33.61 40.94 32.50
CA GLY A 113 32.20 40.57 32.43
C GLY A 113 31.87 39.70 31.21
N GLY A 114 32.45 40.03 30.05
CA GLY A 114 32.27 39.24 28.83
C GLY A 114 32.89 37.84 28.93
N LEU A 115 34.13 37.73 29.41
CA LEU A 115 34.83 36.44 29.49
C LEU A 115 34.25 35.53 30.58
N VAL A 116 34.01 36.06 31.78
CA VAL A 116 33.59 35.25 32.93
C VAL A 116 32.08 34.99 32.88
N ILE A 117 31.27 36.05 32.92
CA ILE A 117 29.80 35.90 33.03
C ILE A 117 29.22 35.48 31.67
N GLY A 118 29.66 36.13 30.59
CA GLY A 118 29.23 35.76 29.23
C GLY A 118 29.66 34.36 28.81
N GLY A 119 30.87 33.93 29.20
CA GLY A 119 31.35 32.58 28.96
C GLY A 119 30.55 31.51 29.71
N ILE A 120 30.22 31.75 30.98
CA ILE A 120 29.38 30.83 31.77
C ILE A 120 27.96 30.76 31.17
N TRP A 121 27.34 31.90 30.87
CA TRP A 121 25.98 31.93 30.30
C TRP A 121 25.93 31.24 28.93
N GLY A 122 26.84 31.59 28.01
CA GLY A 122 26.93 30.96 26.69
C GLY A 122 27.23 29.46 26.77
N GLY A 123 28.09 29.05 27.71
CA GLY A 123 28.38 27.62 27.95
C GLY A 123 27.16 26.84 28.44
N VAL A 124 26.36 27.42 29.35
CA VAL A 124 25.12 26.80 29.84
C VAL A 124 24.09 26.65 28.72
N GLU A 125 23.88 27.68 27.89
CA GLU A 125 22.95 27.61 26.74
C GLU A 125 23.39 26.59 25.70
N LEU A 126 24.68 26.54 25.36
CA LEU A 126 25.19 25.52 24.43
C LEU A 126 24.98 24.10 24.98
N CYS A 127 25.21 23.89 26.28
CA CYS A 127 24.96 22.60 26.91
C CYS A 127 23.46 22.20 26.86
N GLN A 128 22.55 23.17 26.95
CA GLN A 128 21.12 22.91 26.80
C GLN A 128 20.75 22.58 25.35
N GLU A 129 21.29 23.31 24.37
CA GLU A 129 21.05 23.03 22.95
C GLU A 129 21.63 21.68 22.51
N LEU A 130 22.85 21.34 22.94
CA LEU A 130 23.44 20.02 22.70
C LEU A 130 22.53 18.90 23.23
N LYS A 131 22.04 19.01 24.46
CA LYS A 131 21.10 18.03 25.03
C LYS A 131 19.81 17.92 24.23
N LYS A 132 19.26 19.03 23.73
CA LYS A 132 18.05 19.02 22.87
C LYS A 132 18.35 18.37 21.53
N VAL A 133 19.45 18.72 20.88
CA VAL A 133 19.90 18.16 19.59
C VAL A 133 20.14 16.67 19.71
N ASP A 134 20.85 16.22 20.75
CA ASP A 134 21.11 14.80 21.03
C ASP A 134 19.81 14.05 21.30
N ALA A 135 18.89 14.63 22.09
CA ALA A 135 17.58 14.04 22.34
C ALA A 135 16.75 13.90 21.05
N VAL A 136 16.80 14.89 20.16
CA VAL A 136 16.12 14.86 18.86
C VAL A 136 16.75 13.81 17.94
N ASN A 137 18.08 13.75 17.84
CA ASN A 137 18.81 12.78 17.03
C ASN A 137 18.56 11.35 17.54
N ALA A 138 18.60 11.13 18.86
CA ALA A 138 18.25 9.84 19.48
C ALA A 138 16.79 9.44 19.25
N ALA A 139 15.85 10.39 19.31
CA ALA A 139 14.45 10.13 18.99
C ALA A 139 14.25 9.78 17.51
N ASN A 140 14.95 10.44 16.59
CA ASN A 140 14.92 10.14 15.16
C ASN A 140 15.51 8.75 14.86
N GLU A 141 16.61 8.37 15.52
CA GLU A 141 17.19 7.03 15.41
C GLU A 141 16.19 5.97 15.90
N LYS A 142 15.56 6.16 17.06
CA LYS A 142 14.52 5.25 17.56
C LYS A 142 13.35 5.10 16.58
N LYS A 143 12.88 6.21 15.99
CA LYS A 143 11.83 6.17 14.97
C LYS A 143 12.27 5.40 13.72
N TYR A 144 13.50 5.59 13.28
CA TYR A 144 14.08 4.88 12.14
C TYR A 144 14.15 3.37 12.39
N GLN A 145 14.67 2.96 13.55
CA GLN A 145 14.74 1.55 13.96
C GLN A 145 13.35 0.92 14.08
N ALA A 146 12.41 1.61 14.73
CA ALA A 146 11.02 1.14 14.83
C ALA A 146 10.35 1.00 13.46
N ALA A 147 10.63 1.92 12.52
CA ALA A 147 10.12 1.84 11.15
C ALA A 147 10.72 0.65 10.39
N LEU A 148 12.03 0.39 10.53
CA LEU A 148 12.71 -0.78 9.94
C LEU A 148 12.16 -2.09 10.49
N GLU A 149 11.95 -2.20 11.80
CA GLU A 149 11.43 -3.40 12.43
C GLU A 149 9.97 -3.66 12.01
N ASN A 150 9.15 -2.62 11.97
CA ASN A 150 7.77 -2.74 11.50
C ASN A 150 7.72 -3.13 10.01
N ASP A 151 8.61 -2.59 9.17
CA ASP A 151 8.71 -2.99 7.76
C ASP A 151 9.19 -4.44 7.62
N ARG A 152 10.18 -4.88 8.40
CA ARG A 152 10.62 -6.28 8.41
C ARG A 152 9.50 -7.22 8.80
N ARG A 153 8.72 -6.88 9.83
CA ARG A 153 7.56 -7.67 10.27
C ARG A 153 6.49 -7.71 9.19
N ARG A 154 6.17 -6.56 8.58
CA ARG A 154 5.24 -6.46 7.45
C ARG A 154 5.69 -7.35 6.28
N VAL A 155 6.95 -7.25 5.86
CA VAL A 155 7.50 -8.03 4.73
C VAL A 155 7.51 -9.53 5.04
N LYS A 156 7.84 -9.93 6.28
CA LYS A 156 7.76 -11.35 6.72
C LYS A 156 6.33 -11.89 6.55
N ASN A 157 5.34 -11.16 7.06
CA ASN A 157 3.93 -11.54 6.95
C ASN A 157 3.44 -11.56 5.51
N GLU A 158 3.78 -10.53 4.72
CA GLU A 158 3.42 -10.46 3.30
C GLU A 158 4.07 -11.58 2.47
N LYS A 159 5.28 -12.06 2.83
CA LYS A 159 5.93 -13.19 2.17
C LYS A 159 5.15 -14.49 2.38
N LEU A 160 4.64 -14.73 3.59
CA LEU A 160 3.79 -15.87 3.87
C LEU A 160 2.44 -15.80 3.13
N GLN A 161 1.87 -14.60 3.05
CA GLN A 161 0.67 -14.35 2.24
C GLN A 161 0.94 -14.62 0.75
N LYS A 162 2.14 -14.27 0.27
CA LYS A 162 2.57 -14.48 -1.11
C LYS A 162 2.69 -15.96 -1.47
N GLU A 163 3.23 -16.79 -0.58
CA GLU A 163 3.30 -18.25 -0.77
C GLU A 163 1.91 -18.89 -0.84
N ARG A 164 0.97 -18.46 0.01
CA ARG A 164 -0.42 -18.95 -0.05
C ARG A 164 -1.15 -18.51 -1.30
N LEU A 165 -0.98 -17.24 -1.67
CA LEU A 165 -1.57 -16.70 -2.88
C LEU A 165 -1.06 -17.44 -4.11
N LEU A 166 0.22 -17.85 -4.13
CA LEU A 166 0.76 -18.71 -5.18
C LEU A 166 0.02 -20.05 -5.27
N THR A 167 -0.17 -20.75 -4.15
CA THR A 167 -0.92 -22.02 -4.13
C THR A 167 -2.36 -21.86 -4.64
N GLU A 168 -3.05 -20.78 -4.25
CA GLU A 168 -4.41 -20.49 -4.74
C GLU A 168 -4.42 -20.12 -6.23
N MET A 169 -3.40 -19.41 -6.70
CA MET A 169 -3.22 -19.11 -8.13
C MET A 169 -3.02 -20.39 -8.95
N ASP A 170 -2.17 -21.32 -8.48
CA ASP A 170 -1.94 -22.60 -9.15
C ASP A 170 -3.22 -23.45 -9.20
N ARG A 171 -4.03 -23.41 -8.13
CA ARG A 171 -5.35 -24.07 -8.11
C ARG A 171 -6.31 -23.45 -9.11
N MET A 172 -6.36 -22.11 -9.17
CA MET A 172 -7.21 -21.39 -10.12
C MET A 172 -6.80 -21.66 -11.57
N GLU A 173 -5.49 -21.75 -11.85
CA GLU A 173 -4.98 -22.05 -13.19
C GLU A 173 -5.39 -23.45 -13.65
N ARG A 174 -5.37 -24.45 -12.75
CA ARG A 174 -5.92 -25.79 -13.04
C ARG A 174 -7.42 -25.74 -13.34
N MET A 175 -8.20 -25.01 -12.53
CA MET A 175 -9.64 -24.87 -12.75
C MET A 175 -9.97 -24.20 -14.10
N ILE A 176 -9.17 -23.22 -14.52
CA ILE A 176 -9.29 -22.59 -15.84
C ILE A 176 -9.01 -23.60 -16.94
N LEU A 177 -7.96 -24.41 -16.79
CA LEU A 177 -7.61 -25.43 -17.76
C LEU A 177 -8.77 -26.44 -17.93
N ASP A 178 -9.30 -26.94 -16.82
CA ASP A 178 -10.43 -27.87 -16.81
C ASP A 178 -11.69 -27.26 -17.45
N SER A 179 -12.00 -26.01 -17.09
CA SER A 179 -13.16 -25.28 -17.65
C SER A 179 -13.02 -25.04 -19.16
N LYS A 180 -11.81 -24.71 -19.62
CA LYS A 180 -11.51 -24.57 -21.06
C LYS A 180 -11.62 -25.89 -21.79
N GLU A 181 -11.20 -26.99 -21.17
CA GLU A 181 -11.28 -28.30 -21.79
C GLU A 181 -12.74 -28.78 -21.90
N GLU A 182 -13.55 -28.53 -20.88
CA GLU A 182 -15.00 -28.76 -20.94
C GLU A 182 -15.64 -27.93 -22.06
N LEU A 183 -15.31 -26.65 -22.16
CA LEU A 183 -15.79 -25.77 -23.22
C LEU A 183 -15.39 -26.27 -24.62
N ARG A 184 -14.14 -26.76 -24.79
CA ARG A 184 -13.71 -27.39 -26.04
C ARG A 184 -14.53 -28.63 -26.38
N ARG A 185 -14.89 -29.47 -25.41
CA ARG A 185 -15.76 -30.64 -25.63
C ARG A 185 -17.15 -30.21 -26.08
N VAL A 186 -17.68 -29.12 -25.52
CA VAL A 186 -18.97 -28.56 -25.97
C VAL A 186 -18.86 -28.05 -27.41
N TYR A 187 -17.78 -27.36 -27.77
CA TYR A 187 -17.55 -26.94 -29.15
C TYR A 187 -17.32 -28.09 -30.13
N ALA A 188 -16.76 -29.20 -29.67
CA ALA A 188 -16.51 -30.39 -30.48
C ALA A 188 -17.79 -31.06 -31.00
N TYR A 189 -18.97 -30.76 -30.44
CA TYR A 189 -20.26 -31.17 -31.01
C TYR A 189 -20.53 -30.55 -32.40
N GLY A 190 -19.75 -29.54 -32.82
CA GLY A 190 -19.79 -29.01 -34.19
C GLY A 190 -21.05 -28.24 -34.54
N ILE A 191 -21.82 -27.81 -33.53
CA ILE A 191 -23.06 -27.04 -33.71
C ILE A 191 -22.72 -25.60 -34.13
N LEU A 192 -21.74 -24.96 -33.48
CA LEU A 192 -21.25 -23.63 -33.84
C LEU A 192 -20.00 -23.72 -34.70
N HIS A 193 -19.97 -22.96 -35.79
CA HIS A 193 -18.79 -22.83 -36.64
C HIS A 193 -17.61 -22.20 -35.87
N PRO A 194 -16.36 -22.67 -36.06
CA PRO A 194 -15.17 -22.24 -35.32
C PRO A 194 -14.99 -20.72 -35.21
N ASP A 195 -15.26 -19.98 -36.28
CA ASP A 195 -15.11 -18.51 -36.31
C ASP A 195 -15.98 -17.77 -35.28
N TYR A 196 -17.05 -18.40 -34.78
CA TYR A 196 -17.97 -17.82 -33.80
C TYR A 196 -17.81 -18.44 -32.40
N GLN A 197 -16.75 -19.22 -32.16
CA GLN A 197 -16.42 -19.82 -30.86
C GLN A 197 -15.64 -18.82 -30.00
N ASN A 198 -16.30 -17.73 -29.64
CA ASN A 198 -15.78 -16.73 -28.73
C ASN A 198 -16.95 -16.05 -27.99
N LEU A 199 -16.68 -15.56 -26.78
CA LEU A 199 -17.68 -14.93 -25.91
C LEU A 199 -18.53 -13.86 -26.62
N CYS A 200 -17.92 -12.99 -27.43
CA CYS A 200 -18.62 -11.92 -28.13
C CYS A 200 -19.60 -12.47 -29.18
N ALA A 201 -19.15 -13.40 -30.04
CA ALA A 201 -20.02 -13.99 -31.05
C ALA A 201 -21.13 -14.86 -30.44
N VAL A 202 -20.81 -15.68 -29.44
CA VAL A 202 -21.79 -16.55 -28.77
C VAL A 202 -22.86 -15.72 -28.07
N SER A 203 -22.48 -14.65 -27.36
CA SER A 203 -23.44 -13.76 -26.67
C SER A 203 -24.40 -13.06 -27.63
N SER A 204 -23.91 -12.58 -28.79
CA SER A 204 -24.74 -11.98 -29.83
C SER A 204 -25.70 -13.01 -30.43
N ILE A 205 -25.20 -14.19 -30.80
CA ILE A 205 -26.02 -15.29 -31.33
C ILE A 205 -27.10 -15.71 -30.33
N TYR A 206 -26.74 -15.83 -29.05
CA TYR A 206 -27.70 -16.09 -27.97
C TYR A 206 -28.78 -15.00 -27.92
N GLY A 207 -28.39 -13.73 -27.94
CA GLY A 207 -29.33 -12.61 -27.93
C GLY A 207 -30.28 -12.60 -29.13
N TYR A 208 -29.82 -12.98 -30.32
CA TYR A 208 -30.69 -13.07 -31.50
C TYR A 208 -31.74 -14.18 -31.36
N LEU A 209 -31.33 -15.35 -30.87
CA LEU A 209 -32.22 -16.49 -30.62
C LEU A 209 -33.20 -16.20 -29.47
N GLN A 210 -32.74 -15.53 -28.41
CA GLN A 210 -33.56 -15.15 -27.25
C GLN A 210 -34.66 -14.14 -27.64
N LYS A 211 -34.32 -13.14 -28.45
CA LYS A 211 -35.25 -12.10 -28.94
C LYS A 211 -36.12 -12.57 -30.12
N GLY A 212 -35.92 -13.79 -30.61
CA GLY A 212 -36.66 -14.33 -31.75
C GLY A 212 -36.33 -13.65 -33.09
N ARG A 213 -35.18 -12.98 -33.22
CA ARG A 213 -34.72 -12.38 -34.49
C ARG A 213 -34.35 -13.44 -35.54
N THR A 214 -34.05 -14.64 -35.08
CA THR A 214 -33.73 -15.82 -35.89
C THR A 214 -34.07 -17.07 -35.10
N GLN A 215 -34.35 -18.16 -35.80
CA GLN A 215 -34.67 -19.48 -35.27
C GLN A 215 -33.55 -20.49 -35.51
N GLY A 216 -32.56 -20.14 -36.34
CA GLY A 216 -31.44 -21.01 -36.72
C GLY A 216 -30.12 -20.27 -36.84
N LEU A 217 -29.05 -21.02 -37.11
CA LEU A 217 -27.71 -20.46 -37.30
C LEU A 217 -27.47 -19.98 -38.74
N THR A 218 -28.04 -20.69 -39.71
CA THR A 218 -27.89 -20.45 -41.15
C THR A 218 -29.21 -20.01 -41.77
N PHE A 219 -29.14 -19.52 -43.00
CA PHE A 219 -30.32 -19.18 -43.79
C PHE A 219 -31.28 -20.37 -43.92
N ASN A 220 -32.58 -20.10 -43.80
CA ASN A 220 -33.66 -21.04 -44.04
C ASN A 220 -34.54 -20.48 -45.16
N ASP A 221 -34.55 -21.17 -46.30
CA ASP A 221 -35.27 -20.80 -47.51
C ASP A 221 -36.80 -20.95 -47.38
N VAL A 222 -37.26 -21.86 -46.52
CA VAL A 222 -38.69 -22.11 -46.28
C VAL A 222 -39.30 -21.04 -45.39
N THR A 223 -38.60 -20.63 -44.33
CA THR A 223 -39.11 -19.62 -43.39
C THR A 223 -38.68 -18.19 -43.73
N GLY A 224 -37.71 -18.02 -44.65
CA GLY A 224 -37.09 -16.74 -44.96
C GLY A 224 -36.17 -16.20 -43.86
N ASP A 225 -35.82 -17.01 -42.87
CA ASP A 225 -34.95 -16.63 -41.76
C ASP A 225 -33.50 -16.47 -42.26
N GLN A 226 -32.91 -15.31 -42.00
CA GLN A 226 -31.54 -14.98 -42.42
C GLN A 226 -30.47 -15.81 -41.68
N GLY A 227 -30.80 -16.35 -40.51
CA GLY A 227 -29.87 -17.08 -39.66
C GLY A 227 -28.98 -16.15 -38.82
N ALA A 228 -28.60 -16.63 -37.63
CA ALA A 228 -27.80 -15.88 -36.67
C ALA A 228 -26.44 -15.42 -37.23
N TYR A 229 -25.78 -16.23 -38.07
CA TYR A 229 -24.46 -15.88 -38.63
C TYR A 229 -24.52 -14.66 -39.55
N ASN A 230 -25.55 -14.56 -40.39
CA ASN A 230 -25.69 -13.43 -41.30
C ASN A 230 -25.94 -12.13 -40.52
N ILE A 231 -26.80 -12.19 -39.49
CA ILE A 231 -27.09 -11.05 -38.62
C ILE A 231 -25.81 -10.58 -37.91
N TYR A 232 -25.04 -11.52 -37.35
CA TYR A 232 -23.78 -11.21 -36.67
C TYR A 232 -22.77 -10.55 -37.61
N GLU A 233 -22.54 -11.13 -38.79
CA GLU A 233 -21.59 -10.60 -39.77
C GLU A 233 -22.00 -9.21 -40.26
N TYR A 234 -23.28 -8.97 -40.47
CA TYR A 234 -23.83 -7.68 -40.85
C TYR A 234 -23.60 -6.62 -39.77
N GLU A 235 -23.96 -6.91 -38.52
CA GLU A 235 -23.76 -5.99 -37.39
C GLU A 235 -22.27 -5.75 -37.09
N ARG A 236 -21.42 -6.78 -37.27
CA ARG A 236 -19.96 -6.66 -37.17
C ARG A 236 -19.39 -5.72 -38.22
N ARG A 237 -19.82 -5.83 -39.50
CA ARG A 237 -19.36 -4.97 -40.60
C ARG A 237 -19.80 -3.51 -40.45
N MET A 238 -20.94 -3.28 -39.82
CA MET A 238 -21.43 -1.93 -39.48
C MET A 238 -20.76 -1.34 -38.23
N ASN A 239 -19.81 -2.05 -37.61
CA ASN A 239 -19.18 -1.66 -36.34
C ASN A 239 -20.17 -1.48 -35.17
N LEU A 240 -21.32 -2.16 -35.22
CA LEU A 240 -22.31 -2.16 -34.11
C LEU A 240 -21.95 -3.15 -33.00
N ILE A 241 -21.05 -4.09 -33.29
CA ILE A 241 -20.55 -5.09 -32.35
C ILE A 241 -19.12 -4.74 -31.97
N ILE A 242 -18.86 -4.57 -30.67
CA ILE A 242 -17.50 -4.47 -30.14
C ILE A 242 -16.99 -5.88 -29.83
N VAL A 243 -15.87 -6.22 -30.45
CA VAL A 243 -15.26 -7.57 -30.39
C VAL A 243 -14.36 -7.71 -29.15
N ASN A 244 -13.88 -6.61 -28.57
CA ASN A 244 -13.04 -6.62 -27.38
C ASN A 244 -13.86 -6.43 -26.10
N THR A 245 -13.92 -7.47 -25.27
CA THR A 245 -14.62 -7.50 -23.98
C THR A 245 -14.21 -6.37 -23.02
N GLN A 246 -12.95 -5.93 -23.02
CA GLN A 246 -12.51 -4.80 -22.19
C GLN A 246 -13.06 -3.46 -22.67
N GLU A 247 -13.15 -3.28 -23.99
CA GLU A 247 -13.77 -2.09 -24.58
C GLU A 247 -15.29 -2.10 -24.36
N VAL A 248 -15.90 -3.29 -24.30
CA VAL A 248 -17.33 -3.44 -23.95
C VAL A 248 -17.61 -2.85 -22.58
N LEU A 249 -16.78 -3.16 -21.58
CA LEU A 249 -16.92 -2.64 -20.22
C LEU A 249 -16.77 -1.12 -20.13
N ARG A 250 -15.92 -0.53 -20.97
CA ARG A 250 -15.68 0.92 -20.96
C ARG A 250 -16.82 1.72 -21.58
N ARG A 251 -17.60 1.11 -22.49
CA ARG A 251 -18.71 1.75 -23.21
C ARG A 251 -20.03 1.02 -23.02
N LEU A 252 -20.26 0.50 -21.82
CA LEU A 252 -21.43 -0.33 -21.51
C LEU A 252 -22.76 0.32 -21.94
N ASP A 253 -22.91 1.63 -21.71
CA ASP A 253 -24.13 2.36 -22.05
C ASP A 253 -24.36 2.50 -23.56
N GLU A 254 -23.29 2.66 -24.34
CA GLU A 254 -23.36 2.77 -25.81
C GLU A 254 -23.65 1.40 -26.47
N ILE A 255 -23.18 0.30 -25.85
CA ILE A 255 -23.21 -1.04 -26.44
C ILE A 255 -24.48 -1.82 -26.08
N ARG A 256 -25.14 -1.48 -24.96
CA ARG A 256 -26.32 -2.20 -24.45
C ARG A 256 -27.43 -2.35 -25.49
N THR A 257 -27.54 -1.40 -26.41
CA THR A 257 -28.49 -1.42 -27.54
C THR A 257 -28.29 -2.63 -28.46
N HIS A 258 -27.03 -3.00 -28.74
CA HIS A 258 -26.68 -4.05 -29.70
C HIS A 258 -26.20 -5.36 -29.05
N GLN A 259 -25.51 -5.30 -27.90
CA GLN A 259 -24.94 -6.48 -27.23
C GLN A 259 -25.42 -6.58 -25.76
N TYR A 260 -26.74 -6.49 -25.56
CA TYR A 260 -27.37 -6.55 -24.23
C TYR A 260 -26.88 -7.74 -23.38
N GLU A 261 -26.99 -8.97 -23.89
CA GLU A 261 -26.62 -10.19 -23.15
C GLU A 261 -25.15 -10.19 -22.72
N LEU A 262 -24.25 -9.73 -23.61
CA LEU A 262 -22.84 -9.59 -23.29
C LEU A 262 -22.61 -8.55 -22.19
N SER A 263 -23.23 -7.38 -22.31
CA SER A 263 -23.05 -6.29 -21.35
C SER A 263 -23.53 -6.67 -19.94
N GLU A 264 -24.70 -7.29 -19.82
CA GLU A 264 -25.25 -7.77 -18.55
C GLU A 264 -24.40 -8.89 -17.96
N GLY A 265 -24.03 -9.88 -18.80
CA GLY A 265 -23.19 -11.00 -18.40
C GLY A 265 -21.85 -10.52 -17.83
N LEU A 266 -21.19 -9.58 -18.51
CA LEU A 266 -19.90 -9.03 -18.08
C LEU A 266 -20.00 -8.16 -16.82
N GLN A 267 -21.07 -7.38 -16.65
CA GLN A 267 -21.30 -6.62 -15.42
C GLN A 267 -21.48 -7.56 -14.22
N ALA A 268 -22.32 -8.59 -14.36
CA ALA A 268 -22.53 -9.59 -13.33
C ALA A 268 -21.25 -10.38 -13.02
N ALA A 269 -20.51 -10.78 -14.06
CA ALA A 269 -19.21 -11.43 -13.96
C ALA A 269 -18.22 -10.58 -13.16
N ASN A 270 -18.06 -9.30 -13.51
CA ASN A 270 -17.14 -8.42 -12.80
C ASN A 270 -17.53 -8.21 -11.33
N ALA A 271 -18.82 -8.09 -11.03
CA ALA A 271 -19.31 -8.01 -9.64
C ALA A 271 -18.97 -9.28 -8.85
N ARG A 272 -19.09 -10.46 -9.48
CA ARG A 272 -18.65 -11.74 -8.88
C ARG A 272 -17.14 -11.79 -8.69
N VAL A 273 -16.36 -11.38 -9.68
CA VAL A 273 -14.89 -11.27 -9.61
C VAL A 273 -14.47 -10.37 -8.45
N ASP A 274 -15.12 -9.21 -8.27
CA ASP A 274 -14.87 -8.30 -7.16
C ASP A 274 -15.15 -8.97 -5.80
N ALA A 275 -16.30 -9.63 -5.68
CA ALA A 275 -16.69 -10.33 -4.46
C ALA A 275 -15.72 -11.48 -4.12
N LEU A 276 -15.31 -12.25 -5.13
CA LEU A 276 -14.38 -13.37 -4.96
C LEU A 276 -12.98 -12.87 -4.58
N CYS A 277 -12.46 -11.83 -5.24
CA CYS A 277 -11.17 -11.22 -4.91
C CYS A 277 -11.15 -10.69 -3.46
N LYS A 278 -12.25 -10.07 -3.02
CA LYS A 278 -12.42 -9.64 -1.62
C LYS A 278 -12.49 -10.83 -0.67
N GLY A 279 -13.13 -11.93 -1.06
CA GLY A 279 -13.19 -13.19 -0.32
C GLY A 279 -11.80 -13.81 -0.12
N VAL A 280 -11.05 -14.00 -1.20
CA VAL A 280 -9.68 -14.55 -1.19
C VAL A 280 -8.77 -13.67 -0.34
N SER A 281 -8.83 -12.34 -0.52
CA SER A 281 -8.01 -11.41 0.28
C SER A 281 -8.33 -11.51 1.78
N ARG A 282 -9.60 -11.66 2.15
CA ARG A 282 -10.00 -11.87 3.56
C ARG A 282 -9.51 -13.22 4.08
N HIS A 283 -9.62 -14.28 3.29
CA HIS A 283 -9.17 -15.62 3.67
C HIS A 283 -7.66 -15.67 3.91
N ILE A 284 -6.87 -15.04 3.03
CA ILE A 284 -5.41 -14.97 3.18
C ILE A 284 -5.04 -14.19 4.46
N LYS A 285 -5.68 -13.04 4.70
CA LYS A 285 -5.45 -12.22 5.90
C LYS A 285 -5.88 -12.91 7.21
N SER A 286 -7.03 -13.59 7.22
CA SER A 286 -7.52 -14.26 8.44
C SER A 286 -6.67 -15.46 8.82
N THR A 287 -6.13 -16.17 7.82
CA THR A 287 -5.24 -17.31 8.05
C THR A 287 -3.86 -16.86 8.54
N ASP A 288 -3.45 -15.62 8.25
CA ASP A 288 -2.22 -15.00 8.78
C ASP A 288 -2.36 -14.75 10.29
N GLY A 289 -3.43 -14.06 10.71
CA GLY A 289 -3.71 -13.82 12.12
C GLY A 289 -3.99 -15.09 12.93
N ARG A 290 -4.25 -16.23 12.30
CA ARG A 290 -4.30 -17.55 12.97
C ARG A 290 -2.91 -18.15 13.20
N LEU A 291 -1.98 -17.97 12.27
CA LEU A 291 -0.60 -18.45 12.43
C LEU A 291 0.18 -17.65 13.46
N GLU A 292 0.06 -16.32 13.47
CA GLU A 292 0.70 -15.49 14.51
C GLU A 292 0.28 -15.93 15.91
N ARG A 293 -1.02 -16.24 16.09
CA ARG A 293 -1.56 -16.79 17.35
C ARG A 293 -1.03 -18.19 17.65
N MET A 294 -0.79 -19.02 16.64
CA MET A 294 -0.20 -20.35 16.82
C MET A 294 1.29 -20.27 17.21
N GLU A 295 2.07 -19.37 16.60
CA GLU A 295 3.46 -19.12 17.00
C GLU A 295 3.54 -18.65 18.45
N GLN A 296 2.72 -17.67 18.84
CA GLN A 296 2.64 -17.18 20.22
C GLN A 296 2.21 -18.29 21.21
N CYS A 297 1.23 -19.11 20.83
CA CYS A 297 0.78 -20.22 21.67
C CYS A 297 1.86 -21.31 21.81
N ALA A 298 2.64 -21.56 20.76
CA ALA A 298 3.75 -22.52 20.80
C ALA A 298 4.87 -22.06 21.75
N GLU A 299 5.21 -20.77 21.74
CA GLU A 299 6.18 -20.18 22.69
C GLU A 299 5.70 -20.30 24.14
N ILE A 300 4.43 -19.98 24.41
CA ILE A 300 3.83 -20.16 25.74
C ILE A 300 3.83 -21.65 26.16
N THR A 301 3.53 -22.55 25.22
CA THR A 301 3.54 -24.00 25.48
C THR A 301 4.95 -24.50 25.81
N ALA A 302 5.97 -24.02 25.10
CA ALA A 302 7.37 -24.35 25.38
C ALA A 302 7.81 -23.84 26.76
N TYR A 303 7.45 -22.60 27.10
CA TYR A 303 7.72 -22.05 28.43
C TYR A 303 7.02 -22.83 29.55
N GLN A 304 5.76 -23.21 29.35
CA GLN A 304 5.02 -24.04 30.32
C GLN A 304 5.64 -25.44 30.47
N ALA A 305 6.10 -26.04 29.36
CA ALA A 305 6.81 -27.32 29.40
C ALA A 305 8.15 -27.24 30.14
N GLU A 306 8.93 -26.17 29.94
CA GLU A 306 10.17 -25.93 30.67
C GLU A 306 9.92 -25.80 32.18
N LYS A 307 8.91 -25.02 32.58
CA LYS A 307 8.54 -24.87 33.99
C LYS A 307 8.07 -26.19 34.62
N ALA A 308 7.32 -27.00 33.89
CA ALA A 308 6.89 -28.31 34.36
C ALA A 308 8.10 -29.26 34.57
N ASN A 309 9.08 -29.24 33.67
CA ASN A 309 10.31 -30.04 33.81
C ASN A 309 11.12 -29.61 35.04
N GLN A 310 11.31 -28.31 35.27
CA GLN A 310 11.99 -27.79 36.47
C GLN A 310 11.29 -28.23 37.77
N GLN A 311 9.95 -28.26 37.77
CA GLN A 311 9.18 -28.73 38.93
C GLN A 311 9.33 -30.24 39.17
N LEU A 312 9.36 -31.04 38.10
CA LEU A 312 9.59 -32.49 38.20
C LEU A 312 10.99 -32.81 38.73
N GLU A 313 12.02 -32.10 38.28
CA GLU A 313 13.38 -32.23 38.80
C GLU A 313 13.44 -31.89 40.30
N PHE A 314 12.76 -30.81 40.71
CA PHE A 314 12.68 -30.41 42.11
C PHE A 314 11.94 -31.45 42.99
N ILE A 315 10.81 -31.99 42.53
CA ILE A 315 10.08 -33.05 43.24
C ILE A 315 10.91 -34.32 43.33
N SER A 316 11.59 -34.71 42.25
CA SER A 316 12.51 -35.85 42.23
C SER A 316 13.61 -35.67 43.28
N TRP A 317 14.24 -34.48 43.31
CA TRP A 317 15.25 -34.14 44.31
C TRP A 317 14.72 -34.27 45.75
N LEU A 318 13.51 -33.79 46.03
CA LEU A 318 12.88 -33.92 47.35
C LEU A 318 12.61 -35.37 47.77
N HIS A 319 12.32 -36.27 46.83
CA HIS A 319 12.08 -37.69 47.13
C HIS A 319 13.36 -38.49 47.47
N PHE A 320 14.54 -37.97 47.12
CA PHE A 320 15.84 -38.61 47.37
C PHE A 320 16.61 -38.01 48.57
N CYS A 321 16.07 -37.00 49.25
CA CYS A 321 16.56 -36.48 50.53
C CYS A 321 15.77 -37.06 51.70
#